data_AF-M0QSU8-F1
#
_entry.id   AF-M0QSU8-F1
#
_cell.length_a   1.000
_cell.length_b   1.000
_cell.length_c   1.000
_cell.angle_alpha   90.00
_cell.angle_beta   90.00
_cell.angle_gamma   90.00
#
_symmetry.space_group_name_H-M   'P 1'
#
loop_
_entity.id
_entity.type
_entity.pdbx_description
1 polymer ?
#
loop_
_entity_poly.entity_id
_entity_poly.type
_entity_poly.pdbx_seq_one_letter_code
_entity_poly.pdbx_strand_id
1 'polypeptide(L)'
;FVIHWLVFAVLWYVLAEVNGDRGLDHDAPPENHTICVKYITSFTAAFTFSLETQLTTGYGTMFPSGDGPSAITLLAIQMLLGLMLEAFITSAFVAKIARPKNRASSICFTDLAVVAHLDGK
;
A
#
# COMPACT_ATOMS: atom_id res chain seq x y z
N PHE A 1 3.62 4.83 -1.14
CA PHE A 1 3.54 4.03 0.10
C PHE A 1 3.50 4.92 1.34
N VAL A 2 4.58 5.60 1.73
CA VAL A 2 4.62 6.39 2.99
C VAL A 2 3.45 7.37 3.17
N ILE A 3 3.12 8.17 2.14
CA ILE A 3 1.98 9.10 2.22
C ILE A 3 0.66 8.36 2.45
N HIS A 4 0.46 7.21 1.81
CA HIS A 4 -0.75 6.41 1.98
C HIS A 4 -0.84 5.86 3.41
N TRP A 5 0.26 5.33 3.96
CA TRP A 5 0.33 4.90 5.37
C TRP A 5 -0.01 6.06 6.32
N LEU A 6 0.53 7.25 6.08
CA LEU A 6 0.26 8.42 6.92
C LEU A 6 -1.22 8.87 6.84
N VAL A 7 -1.80 8.90 5.64
CA VAL A 7 -3.22 9.26 5.48
C VAL A 7 -4.11 8.28 6.24
N PHE A 8 -3.90 6.97 6.08
CA PHE A 8 -4.70 5.98 6.79
C PHE A 8 -4.40 5.94 8.29
N ALA A 9 -3.17 6.23 8.73
CA ALA A 9 -2.84 6.42 10.13
C ALA A 9 -3.67 7.54 10.77
N VAL A 10 -3.79 8.68 10.07
CA VAL A 10 -4.65 9.79 10.52
C VAL A 10 -6.11 9.35 10.58
N LEU A 11 -6.61 8.64 9.57
CA LEU A 11 -8.01 8.16 9.55
C LEU A 11 -8.29 7.18 10.71
N TRP A 12 -7.38 6.23 10.98
CA TRP A 12 -7.52 5.31 12.11
C TRP A 12 -7.44 6.01 13.47
N TYR A 13 -6.52 6.97 13.59
CA TYR A 13 -6.38 7.77 14.80
C TYR A 13 -7.64 8.61 15.08
N VAL A 14 -8.18 9.27 14.05
CA VAL A 14 -9.43 10.03 14.15
C VAL A 14 -10.62 9.12 14.41
N LEU A 15 -10.67 7.93 13.79
CA LEU A 15 -11.73 6.96 14.06
C LEU A 15 -11.73 6.53 15.53
N ALA A 16 -10.55 6.20 16.08
CA ALA A 16 -10.41 5.84 17.49
C ALA A 16 -10.77 7.00 18.43
N GLU A 17 -10.43 8.24 18.06
CA GLU A 17 -10.78 9.45 18.82
C GLU A 17 -12.29 9.71 18.80
N VAL A 18 -12.91 9.69 17.63
CA VAL A 18 -14.36 9.96 17.44
C VAL A 18 -15.21 8.87 18.07
N ASN A 19 -14.77 7.60 18.00
CA ASN A 19 -15.45 6.53 18.72
C ASN A 19 -15.18 6.60 20.23
N GLY A 20 -14.15 7.30 20.70
CA GLY A 20 -13.78 7.35 22.11
C GLY A 20 -13.02 6.12 22.61
N ASP A 21 -12.44 5.33 21.71
CA ASP A 21 -11.73 4.09 22.05
C ASP A 21 -10.43 4.35 22.81
N ARG A 22 -9.78 5.49 22.59
CA ARG A 22 -8.38 5.72 23.03
C ARG A 22 -8.16 5.74 24.55
N GLY A 23 -9.18 6.13 25.31
CA GLY A 23 -9.09 6.27 26.77
C GLY A 23 -9.73 5.14 27.57
N LEU A 24 -10.23 4.10 26.88
CA LEU A 24 -10.95 3.01 27.51
C LEU A 24 -10.02 1.86 27.88
N ASP A 25 -10.47 1.03 28.81
CA ASP A 25 -9.93 -0.32 29.00
C ASP A 25 -10.50 -1.22 27.89
N HIS A 26 -9.61 -1.76 27.05
CA HIS A 26 -9.98 -2.57 25.88
C HIS A 26 -10.24 -4.03 26.24
N ASP A 27 -9.85 -4.45 27.44
CA ASP A 27 -10.08 -5.78 27.99
C ASP A 27 -11.37 -5.81 28.83
N ALA A 28 -11.80 -4.66 29.35
CA ALA A 28 -13.04 -4.48 30.08
C ALA A 28 -13.81 -3.19 29.65
N PRO A 29 -14.33 -3.13 28.41
CA PRO A 29 -15.11 -1.97 27.96
C PRO A 29 -16.41 -1.79 28.75
N PRO A 30 -16.91 -0.56 28.89
CA PRO A 30 -18.24 -0.30 29.43
C PRO A 30 -19.34 -1.03 28.61
N GLU A 31 -20.39 -1.53 29.26
CA GLU A 31 -21.48 -2.27 28.60
C GLU A 31 -22.18 -1.49 27.47
N ASN A 32 -22.16 -0.15 27.55
CA ASN A 32 -22.77 0.73 26.56
C ASN A 32 -21.80 1.21 25.47
N HIS A 33 -20.59 0.67 25.39
CA HIS A 33 -19.58 1.11 24.43
C HIS A 33 -19.11 -0.02 23.51
N THR A 34 -19.29 0.16 22.20
CA THR A 34 -18.75 -0.75 21.20
C THR A 34 -17.39 -0.25 20.74
N ILE A 35 -16.33 -0.99 21.07
CA ILE A 35 -14.98 -0.70 20.55
C ILE A 35 -14.98 -0.91 19.04
N CYS A 36 -14.50 0.08 18.29
CA CYS A 36 -14.30 -0.03 16.85
C CYS A 36 -12.89 -0.54 16.51
N VAL A 37 -11.88 -0.12 17.28
CA VAL A 37 -10.48 -0.53 17.08
C VAL A 37 -9.75 -0.79 18.39
N LYS A 38 -9.12 -1.96 18.49
CA LYS A 38 -8.37 -2.36 19.68
C LYS A 38 -6.91 -1.88 19.65
N TYR A 39 -6.48 -1.40 20.80
CA TYR A 39 -5.15 -0.96 21.22
C TYR A 39 -4.52 0.18 20.38
N ILE A 40 -5.32 0.95 19.63
CA ILE A 40 -4.88 2.17 18.95
C ILE A 40 -4.97 3.35 19.95
N THR A 41 -4.00 3.47 20.85
CA THR A 41 -4.00 4.51 21.91
C THR A 41 -3.20 5.76 21.54
N SER A 42 -2.31 5.69 20.56
CA SER A 42 -1.44 6.79 20.12
C SER A 42 -1.37 6.91 18.61
N PHE A 43 -0.89 8.05 18.10
CA PHE A 43 -0.69 8.23 16.67
C PHE A 43 0.35 7.24 16.12
N THR A 44 1.41 6.97 16.88
CA THR A 44 2.40 5.95 16.53
C THR A 44 1.76 4.57 16.41
N ALA A 45 0.86 4.20 17.34
CA ALA A 45 0.11 2.95 17.24
C ALA A 45 -0.76 2.91 15.98
N ALA A 46 -1.48 4.00 15.67
CA ALA A 46 -2.29 4.11 14.45
C ALA A 46 -1.46 4.01 13.16
N PHE A 47 -0.27 4.62 13.14
CA PHE A 47 0.67 4.54 12.03
C PHE A 47 1.20 3.12 11.83
N THR A 48 1.64 2.49 12.90
CA THR A 48 2.10 1.11 12.89
C THR A 48 0.98 0.17 12.44
N PHE A 49 -0.24 0.34 12.94
CA PHE A 49 -1.40 -0.43 12.49
C PHE A 49 -1.71 -0.25 10.99
N SER A 50 -1.67 0.99 10.49
CA SER A 50 -1.87 1.26 9.06
C SER A 50 -0.80 0.58 8.20
N LEU A 51 0.46 0.65 8.60
CA LEU A 51 1.58 0.00 7.93
C LEU A 51 1.44 -1.52 7.95
N GLU A 52 1.18 -2.11 9.11
CA GLU A 52 1.01 -3.56 9.29
C GLU A 52 -0.14 -4.11 8.44
N THR A 53 -1.26 -3.37 8.40
CA THR A 53 -2.45 -3.72 7.63
C THR A 53 -2.13 -3.72 6.14
N GLN A 54 -1.50 -2.67 5.62
CA GLN A 54 -1.19 -2.57 4.20
C GLN A 54 -0.12 -3.57 3.75
N LEU A 55 0.90 -3.80 4.58
CA LEU A 55 1.94 -4.78 4.27
C LEU A 55 1.52 -6.22 4.60
N THR A 56 0.28 -6.41 5.07
CA THR A 56 -0.27 -7.71 5.48
C THR A 56 0.60 -8.45 6.51
N THR A 57 1.35 -7.69 7.31
CA THR A 57 2.23 -8.24 8.35
C THR A 57 1.40 -8.70 9.55
N GLY A 58 0.48 -7.85 10.01
CA GLY A 58 -0.50 -8.14 11.06
C GLY A 58 0.09 -8.82 12.30
N TYR A 59 0.88 -8.11 13.11
CA TYR A 59 1.48 -8.70 14.31
C TYR A 59 0.42 -9.12 15.35
N GLY A 60 -0.82 -8.66 15.21
CA GLY A 60 -1.97 -9.11 15.99
C GLY A 60 -2.16 -8.39 17.32
N THR A 61 -1.31 -7.41 17.63
CA THR A 61 -1.41 -6.58 18.83
C THR A 61 -2.49 -5.51 18.73
N MET A 62 -2.87 -5.11 17.52
CA MET A 62 -3.92 -4.13 17.22
C MET A 62 -4.80 -4.69 16.11
N PHE A 63 -6.12 -4.55 16.24
CA PHE A 63 -7.06 -5.07 15.26
C PHE A 63 -8.39 -4.32 15.28
N PRO A 64 -9.09 -4.22 14.13
CA PRO A 64 -10.43 -3.67 14.09
C PRO A 64 -11.41 -4.66 14.73
N SER A 65 -12.35 -4.14 15.51
CA SER A 65 -13.42 -4.94 16.07
C SER A 65 -14.46 -5.29 15.01
N GLY A 66 -15.00 -6.51 15.08
CA GLY A 66 -16.05 -6.97 14.17
C GLY A 66 -17.40 -6.24 14.35
N ASP A 67 -17.58 -5.57 15.49
CA ASP A 67 -18.83 -4.91 15.86
C ASP A 67 -18.90 -3.45 15.37
N GLY A 68 -17.78 -2.89 14.91
CA GLY A 68 -17.66 -1.51 14.43
C GLY A 68 -17.72 -1.41 12.89
N PRO A 69 -18.88 -1.12 12.27
CA PRO A 69 -19.00 -1.08 10.80
C PRO A 69 -18.11 -0.01 10.15
N SER A 70 -17.82 1.07 10.87
CA SER A 70 -16.90 2.13 10.46
C SER A 70 -15.45 1.63 10.32
N ALA A 71 -14.97 0.81 11.26
CA ALA A 71 -13.64 0.21 11.21
C ALA A 71 -13.52 -0.77 10.04
N ILE A 72 -14.52 -1.64 9.84
CA ILE A 72 -14.53 -2.59 8.72
C ILE A 72 -14.53 -1.85 7.38
N THR A 73 -15.33 -0.79 7.26
CA THR A 73 -15.40 0.03 6.03
C THR A 73 -14.06 0.70 5.74
N LEU A 74 -13.44 1.31 6.76
CA LEU A 74 -12.13 1.95 6.62
C LEU A 74 -11.05 0.95 6.22
N LEU A 75 -11.05 -0.24 6.84
CA LEU A 75 -10.16 -1.34 6.49
C LEU A 75 -10.33 -1.75 5.02
N ALA A 76 -11.58 -1.98 4.57
CA ALA A 76 -11.85 -2.39 3.20
C ALA A 76 -11.36 -1.35 2.17
N ILE A 77 -11.59 -0.07 2.45
CA ILE A 77 -11.11 1.03 1.59
C ILE A 77 -9.58 1.08 1.57
N GLN A 78 -8.92 0.92 2.72
CA GLN A 78 -7.46 0.88 2.80
C GLN A 78 -6.87 -0.24 1.96
N MET A 79 -7.44 -1.44 2.06
CA MET A 79 -6.96 -2.61 1.32
C MET A 79 -7.16 -2.44 -0.18
N LEU A 80 -8.33 -1.97 -0.61
CA LEU A 80 -8.60 -1.73 -2.03
C LEU A 80 -7.63 -0.72 -2.64
N LEU A 81 -7.47 0.44 -2.01
CA LEU A 81 -6.58 1.49 -2.50
C LEU A 81 -5.10 1.08 -2.40
N GLY A 82 -4.73 0.30 -1.39
CA GLY A 82 -3.40 -0.28 -1.24
C GLY A 82 -3.03 -1.21 -2.39
N LEU A 83 -3.92 -2.15 -2.70
CA LEU A 83 -3.74 -3.09 -3.81
C LEU A 83 -3.63 -2.36 -5.16
N MET A 84 -4.43 -1.32 -5.39
CA MET A 84 -4.32 -0.50 -6.59
C MET A 84 -2.95 0.19 -6.71
N LEU A 85 -2.44 0.74 -5.62
CA LEU A 85 -1.13 1.39 -5.59
C LEU A 85 0.01 0.38 -5.86
N GLU A 86 -0.07 -0.80 -5.25
CA GLU A 86 0.90 -1.88 -5.45
C GLU A 86 0.91 -2.38 -6.90
N ALA A 87 -0.27 -2.59 -7.49
CA ALA A 87 -0.41 -2.99 -8.89
C ALA A 87 0.18 -1.96 -9.85
N PHE A 88 -0.03 -0.66 -9.59
CA PHE A 88 0.53 0.41 -10.41
C PHE A 88 2.06 0.45 -10.35
N ILE A 89 2.64 0.35 -9.15
CA ILE A 89 4.09 0.40 -8.95
C ILE A 89 4.75 -0.82 -9.59
N THR A 90 4.18 -2.01 -9.38
CA THR A 90 4.68 -3.25 -10.00
C THR A 90 4.60 -3.16 -11.52
N SER A 91 3.48 -2.67 -12.06
CA SER A 91 3.31 -2.47 -13.51
C SER A 91 4.33 -1.48 -14.09
N ALA A 92 4.59 -0.37 -13.41
CA ALA A 92 5.60 0.61 -13.82
C ALA A 92 7.02 0.02 -13.77
N PHE A 93 7.32 -0.78 -12.74
CA PHE A 93 8.60 -1.45 -12.59
C PHE A 93 8.84 -2.49 -13.69
N VAL A 94 7.85 -3.34 -13.95
CA VAL A 94 7.88 -4.33 -15.05
C VAL A 94 8.05 -3.63 -16.40
N ALA A 95 7.29 -2.56 -16.66
CA ALA A 95 7.44 -1.78 -17.90
C ALA A 95 8.84 -1.17 -18.07
N LYS A 96 9.48 -0.75 -16.96
CA LYS A 96 10.84 -0.22 -16.98
C LYS A 96 11.89 -1.31 -17.26
N ILE A 97 11.73 -2.50 -16.69
CA ILE A 97 12.60 -3.66 -16.96
C ILE A 97 12.42 -4.18 -18.39
N ALA A 98 11.18 -4.20 -18.88
CA ALA A 98 10.85 -4.66 -20.23
C ALA A 98 11.44 -3.77 -21.33
N ARG A 99 11.81 -2.52 -21.04
CA ARG A 99 12.49 -1.65 -22.02
C ARG A 99 13.89 -2.21 -22.31
N PRO A 100 14.17 -2.63 -23.55
CA PRO A 100 15.44 -3.27 -23.88
C PRO A 100 16.51 -2.21 -24.11
N LYS A 101 16.91 -1.51 -23.05
CA LYS A 101 17.90 -0.41 -23.10
C LYS A 101 19.28 -0.89 -23.56
N ASN A 102 19.59 -2.17 -23.34
CA ASN A 102 20.85 -2.81 -23.71
C ASN A 102 20.78 -3.62 -25.03
N ARG A 103 19.65 -3.59 -25.77
CA ARG A 103 19.60 -4.28 -27.08
C ARG A 103 20.40 -3.55 -28.16
N ALA A 104 20.46 -2.23 -28.09
CA ALA A 104 21.19 -1.43 -29.08
C ALA A 104 22.69 -1.75 -29.10
N SER A 105 23.29 -2.08 -27.95
CA SER A 105 24.70 -2.48 -27.85
C SER A 105 24.99 -3.90 -28.37
N SER A 106 23.96 -4.73 -28.60
CA SER A 106 24.11 -6.05 -29.20
C SER A 106 23.93 -6.04 -30.73
N ILE A 107 23.53 -4.89 -31.30
CA ILE A 107 23.39 -4.70 -32.74
C ILE A 107 24.61 -3.92 -33.21
N CYS A 108 25.50 -4.57 -33.96
CA CYS A 108 26.66 -3.94 -34.57
C CYS A 108 26.35 -3.60 -36.02
N PHE A 109 26.69 -2.39 -36.46
CA PHE A 109 26.64 -1.96 -37.85
C PHE A 109 28.08 -1.80 -38.36
N THR A 110 28.29 -2.01 -39.65
CA THR A 110 29.57 -1.70 -40.29
C THR A 110 29.75 -0.19 -40.36
N ASP A 111 30.95 0.32 -40.11
CA ASP A 111 31.25 1.77 -40.18
C ASP A 111 31.21 2.32 -41.61
N LEU A 112 31.29 1.42 -42.61
CA LEU A 112 31.29 1.75 -44.02
C LEU A 112 30.05 1.15 -44.69
N ALA A 113 29.46 1.93 -45.60
CA ALA A 113 28.47 1.47 -46.56
C ALA A 113 29.12 1.39 -47.94
N VAL A 114 28.82 0.35 -48.70
CA VAL A 114 29.33 0.14 -50.06
C VAL A 114 28.16 0.06 -51.02
N VAL A 115 28.33 0.66 -52.20
CA VAL A 115 27.39 0.55 -53.33
C VAL A 115 28.01 -0.37 -54.37
N ALA A 116 27.31 -1.45 -54.70
CA ALA A 116 27.73 -2.40 -55.72
C ALA A 116 26.50 -2.85 -56.52
N HIS A 117 26.70 -3.20 -57.80
CA HIS A 117 25.66 -3.85 -58.58
C HIS A 117 25.45 -5.28 -58.07
N LEU A 118 24.21 -5.59 -57.72
CA LEU A 118 23.78 -6.95 -57.38
C LEU A 118 22.84 -7.42 -58.48
N ASP A 119 23.18 -8.52 -59.14
CA ASP A 119 22.40 -9.08 -60.26
C ASP A 119 22.11 -8.07 -61.39
N GLY A 120 23.09 -7.21 -61.69
CA GLY A 120 23.01 -6.26 -62.81
C GLY A 120 22.12 -5.02 -62.56
N LYS A 121 21.77 -4.73 -61.31
CA LYS A 121 21.07 -3.52 -60.88
C LYS A 121 21.78 -2.80 -59.75
#